data_AF-A0AAX3KQP0-F1
#
_entry.id   AF-A0AAX3KQP0-F1
#
_cell.length_a   1.000
_cell.length_b   1.000
_cell.length_c   1.000
_cell.angle_alpha   90.00
_cell.angle_beta   90.00
_cell.angle_gamma   90.00
#
_symmetry.space_group_name_H-M   'P 1'
#
loop_
_entity.id
_entity.type
_entity.pdbx_description
1 polymer ?
#
loop_
_entity_poly.entity_id
_entity_poly.type
_entity_poly.pdbx_seq_one_letter_code
_entity_poly.pdbx_strand_id
1 'polypeptide(L)'
;MGKLIFCIPMILALTAAAHAEGITQEHKDAIREHYEKLILGSGQDLTVRQPDVALYRRIFTKPNVVDTRPLPPPDQIPWPQIFKTQNLTLGEILNLASAASGYETAFDPEIDQSQVVLLNTAPNSLRDIAEYLTRVSSAQIIVYPEARLITATQKVPTNG
;
A
#
# COMPACT_ATOMS: atom_id res chain seq x y z
N MET A 1 49.89 27.18 -27.30
CA MET A 1 49.78 25.94 -26.49
C MET A 1 50.68 26.09 -25.26
N GLY A 2 50.15 26.13 -24.04
CA GLY A 2 51.00 26.09 -22.85
C GLY A 2 50.44 26.66 -21.55
N LYS A 3 49.41 26.02 -21.00
CA LYS A 3 49.17 25.80 -19.55
C LYS A 3 48.92 27.02 -18.63
N LEU A 4 47.67 27.47 -18.63
CA LEU A 4 46.99 28.04 -17.45
C LEU A 4 46.39 26.89 -16.61
N ILE A 5 47.19 26.23 -15.75
CA ILE A 5 46.65 25.26 -14.77
C ILE A 5 47.54 25.28 -13.53
N PHE A 6 47.41 26.28 -12.65
CA PHE A 6 47.96 26.16 -11.29
C PHE A 6 47.22 26.95 -10.20
N CYS A 7 46.01 27.49 -10.45
CA CYS A 7 45.28 28.27 -9.43
C CYS A 7 44.12 27.53 -8.75
N ILE A 8 43.84 26.27 -9.10
CA ILE A 8 42.71 25.53 -8.52
C ILE A 8 42.98 24.95 -7.11
N PRO A 9 44.20 24.53 -6.70
CA PRO A 9 44.35 23.96 -5.36
C PRO A 9 44.38 25.02 -4.24
N MET A 10 44.63 26.30 -4.57
CA MET A 10 44.73 27.37 -3.57
C MET A 10 43.35 27.92 -3.15
N ILE A 11 42.34 27.83 -4.02
CA ILE A 11 40.95 28.23 -3.68
C ILE A 11 40.26 27.15 -2.84
N LEU A 12 40.64 25.87 -3.00
CA LEU A 12 40.12 24.77 -2.18
C LEU A 12 40.70 24.73 -0.76
N ALA A 13 41.88 25.32 -0.54
CA ALA A 13 42.51 25.37 0.78
C ALA A 13 41.94 26.47 1.69
N LEU A 14 41.28 27.50 1.12
CA LEU A 14 40.75 28.63 1.88
C LEU A 14 39.31 28.44 2.40
N THR A 15 38.59 27.39 1.95
CA THR A 15 37.22 27.12 2.40
C THR A 15 37.13 26.04 3.49
N ALA A 16 38.25 25.46 3.91
CA ALA A 16 38.28 24.43 4.95
C ALA A 16 38.40 24.99 6.38
N ALA A 17 38.31 26.32 6.55
CA ALA A 17 38.35 26.99 7.85
C ALA A 17 37.12 27.89 8.01
N ALA A 18 35.92 27.30 8.01
CA ALA A 18 34.73 28.01 8.45
C ALA A 18 33.76 27.04 9.14
N HIS A 19 33.58 27.28 10.45
CA HIS A 19 32.50 26.80 11.31
C HIS A 19 32.53 25.35 11.81
N ALA A 20 33.35 25.09 12.85
CA ALA A 20 33.10 23.99 13.78
C ALA A 20 33.51 24.28 15.24
N GLU A 21 33.54 25.56 15.64
CA GLU A 21 33.99 26.00 16.97
C GLU A 21 32.84 26.25 17.98
N GLY A 22 31.59 25.92 17.64
CA GLY A 22 30.44 26.14 18.52
C GLY A 22 29.69 24.89 19.00
N ILE A 23 30.12 23.70 18.58
CA ILE A 23 29.40 22.46 18.86
C ILE A 23 30.05 21.76 20.05
N THR A 24 29.31 21.59 21.15
CA THR A 24 29.78 20.92 22.36
C THR A 24 30.17 19.47 22.07
N GLN A 25 31.08 18.90 22.87
CA GLN A 25 31.53 17.50 22.73
C GLN A 25 30.35 16.53 22.70
N GLU A 26 29.34 16.75 23.55
CA GLU A 26 28.11 15.94 23.57
C GLU A 26 27.38 15.90 22.23
N HIS A 27 27.33 17.02 21.50
CA HIS A 27 26.68 17.05 20.18
C HIS A 27 27.51 16.30 19.14
N LYS A 28 28.84 16.33 19.24
CA LYS A 28 29.73 15.55 18.35
C LYS A 28 29.57 14.05 18.61
N ASP A 29 29.43 13.66 19.87
CA ASP A 29 29.21 12.26 20.24
C ASP A 29 27.81 11.78 19.87
N ALA A 30 26.77 12.60 20.02
CA ALA A 30 25.42 12.28 19.55
C ALA A 30 25.36 12.12 18.02
N ILE A 31 26.10 12.96 17.28
CA ILE A 31 26.25 12.83 15.82
C ILE A 31 26.96 11.51 15.49
N ARG A 32 28.05 11.18 16.19
CA ARG A 32 28.78 9.92 15.98
C ARG A 32 27.88 8.71 16.24
N GLU A 33 27.18 8.69 17.36
CA GLU A 33 26.27 7.62 17.74
C GLU A 33 25.12 7.46 16.72
N HIS A 34 24.56 8.57 16.22
CA HIS A 34 23.53 8.55 15.19
C HIS A 34 24.03 7.90 13.89
N TYR A 35 25.23 8.27 13.42
CA TYR A 35 25.82 7.70 12.20
C TYR A 35 26.26 6.24 12.40
N GLU A 36 26.76 5.88 13.58
CA GLU A 36 27.09 4.49 13.93
C GLU A 36 25.84 3.60 13.94
N LYS A 37 24.73 4.05 14.54
CA LYS A 37 23.44 3.33 14.50
C LYS A 37 22.92 3.18 13.07
N LEU A 38 23.12 4.17 12.21
CA LEU A 38 22.71 4.12 10.82
C LEU A 38 23.54 3.09 10.04
N ILE A 39 24.85 3.03 10.25
CA ILE A 39 25.74 2.05 9.61
C ILE A 39 25.46 0.63 10.12
N LEU A 40 25.35 0.42 11.43
CA LEU A 40 25.06 -0.89 12.02
C LEU A 40 23.64 -1.37 11.72
N GLY A 41 22.64 -0.48 11.70
CA GLY A 41 21.27 -0.78 11.30
C GLY A 41 21.13 -1.08 9.80
N SER A 42 21.99 -0.50 8.96
CA SER A 42 21.99 -0.75 7.50
C SER A 42 22.57 -2.11 7.08
N GLY A 43 23.24 -2.84 7.99
CA GLY A 43 23.80 -4.15 7.70
C GLY A 43 22.75 -5.20 7.32
N GLN A 44 21.53 -5.08 7.87
CA GLN A 44 20.40 -5.95 7.50
C GLN A 44 19.84 -5.60 6.11
N ASP A 45 19.77 -4.32 5.76
CA ASP A 45 19.29 -3.86 4.44
C ASP A 45 20.29 -4.12 3.30
N LEU A 46 21.59 -4.19 3.58
CA LEU A 46 22.62 -4.53 2.58
C LEU A 46 22.48 -5.96 2.06
N THR A 47 22.00 -6.90 2.89
CA THR A 47 21.78 -8.30 2.46
C THR A 47 20.49 -8.48 1.66
N VAL A 48 19.48 -7.64 1.88
CA VAL A 48 18.17 -7.70 1.19
C VAL A 48 18.20 -6.98 -0.16
N ARG A 49 19.11 -6.01 -0.35
CA ARG A 49 19.27 -5.24 -1.59
C ARG A 49 20.35 -5.76 -2.52
N GLN A 50 20.87 -6.98 -2.35
CA GLN A 50 21.69 -7.59 -3.40
C GLN A 50 20.75 -7.94 -4.58
N PRO A 51 20.79 -7.20 -5.70
CA PRO A 51 19.90 -7.45 -6.84
C PRO A 51 20.05 -8.90 -7.32
N ASP A 52 21.23 -9.48 -7.14
CA ASP A 52 21.59 -10.84 -7.53
C ASP A 52 20.76 -11.90 -6.77
N VAL A 53 20.56 -11.76 -5.45
CA VAL A 53 19.79 -12.74 -4.67
C VAL A 53 18.32 -12.73 -5.07
N ALA A 54 17.75 -11.55 -5.33
CA ALA A 54 16.40 -11.42 -5.83
C ALA A 54 16.26 -12.01 -7.25
N LEU A 55 17.29 -11.83 -8.09
CA LEU A 55 17.34 -12.35 -9.45
C LEU A 55 17.46 -13.89 -9.45
N TYR A 56 18.33 -14.46 -8.61
CA TYR A 56 18.40 -15.91 -8.40
C TYR A 56 17.07 -16.47 -7.89
N ARG A 57 16.44 -15.83 -6.90
CA ARG A 57 15.14 -16.27 -6.40
C ARG A 57 14.08 -16.28 -7.52
N ARG A 58 14.05 -15.27 -8.39
CA ARG A 58 13.15 -15.20 -9.56
C ARG A 58 13.44 -16.26 -10.63
N ILE A 59 14.70 -16.63 -10.85
CA ILE A 59 15.06 -17.70 -11.81
C ILE A 59 14.55 -19.06 -11.31
N PHE A 60 14.68 -19.34 -10.01
CA PHE A 60 14.27 -20.62 -9.43
C PHE A 60 12.78 -20.70 -9.09
N THR A 61 12.10 -19.58 -8.87
CA THR A 61 10.64 -19.52 -8.85
C THR A 61 10.13 -19.43 -10.27
N LYS A 62 10.16 -20.55 -11.01
CA LYS A 62 9.48 -20.65 -12.29
C LYS A 62 7.98 -20.42 -12.06
N PRO A 63 7.39 -19.29 -12.50
CA PRO A 63 5.95 -19.11 -12.35
C PRO A 63 5.29 -20.16 -13.22
N ASN A 64 4.38 -20.94 -12.64
CA ASN A 64 3.51 -21.79 -13.45
C ASN A 64 2.71 -20.85 -14.36
N VAL A 65 2.85 -21.03 -15.68
CA VAL A 65 2.00 -20.35 -16.65
C VAL A 65 0.64 -21.00 -16.53
N VAL A 66 -0.20 -20.43 -15.69
CA VAL A 66 -1.62 -20.76 -15.65
C VAL A 66 -2.27 -19.88 -16.69
N ASP A 67 -3.00 -20.49 -17.63
CA ASP A 67 -3.86 -19.75 -18.55
C ASP A 67 -4.97 -19.09 -17.73
N THR A 68 -4.74 -17.84 -17.31
CA THR A 68 -5.73 -17.04 -16.62
C THR A 68 -6.58 -16.33 -17.67
N ARG A 69 -7.89 -16.58 -17.65
CA ARG A 69 -8.83 -15.77 -18.41
C ARG A 69 -8.77 -14.34 -17.84
N PRO A 70 -8.52 -13.30 -18.65
CA PRO A 70 -8.57 -11.94 -18.16
C PRO A 70 -10.02 -11.63 -17.76
N LEU A 71 -10.25 -11.47 -16.46
CA LEU A 71 -11.54 -11.03 -15.94
C LEU A 71 -11.72 -9.55 -16.30
N PRO A 72 -12.92 -9.12 -16.73
CA PRO A 72 -13.19 -7.70 -16.94
C PRO A 72 -12.98 -6.95 -15.61
N PRO A 73 -12.39 -5.74 -15.64
CA PRO A 73 -12.24 -4.94 -14.43
C PRO A 73 -13.64 -4.65 -13.87
N PRO A 74 -13.82 -4.70 -12.53
CA PRO A 74 -15.09 -4.40 -11.91
C PRO A 74 -15.51 -2.95 -12.20
N ASP A 75 -16.81 -2.74 -12.41
CA ASP A 75 -17.35 -1.46 -12.84
C ASP A 75 -17.12 -0.35 -11.81
N GLN A 76 -16.95 0.87 -12.32
CA GLN A 76 -16.89 2.08 -11.50
C GLN A 76 -18.29 2.43 -11.00
N ILE A 77 -18.36 2.96 -9.78
CA ILE A 77 -19.64 3.37 -9.21
C ILE A 77 -19.93 4.81 -9.66
N PRO A 78 -21.10 5.08 -10.27
CA PRO A 78 -21.40 6.40 -10.83
C PRO A 78 -21.55 7.52 -9.78
N TRP A 79 -21.73 7.19 -8.49
CA TRP A 79 -21.91 8.17 -7.40
C TRP A 79 -21.19 7.78 -6.10
N PRO A 80 -19.84 7.85 -6.06
CA PRO A 80 -19.06 7.50 -4.87
C PRO A 80 -19.29 8.46 -3.68
N GLN A 81 -19.91 9.63 -3.92
CA GLN A 81 -20.21 10.62 -2.88
C GLN A 81 -21.32 10.17 -1.92
N ILE A 82 -22.21 9.26 -2.34
CA ILE A 82 -23.33 8.76 -1.52
C ILE A 82 -22.80 8.07 -0.24
N PHE A 83 -21.63 7.45 -0.34
CA PHE A 83 -21.00 6.71 0.74
C PHE A 83 -20.23 7.59 1.74
N LYS A 84 -20.00 8.87 1.43
CA LYS A 84 -19.21 9.75 2.29
C LYS A 84 -20.02 10.15 3.52
N THR A 85 -19.40 10.05 4.70
CA THR A 85 -19.85 10.66 5.97
C THR A 85 -21.20 10.17 6.54
N GLN A 86 -21.78 9.11 5.98
CA GLN A 86 -23.03 8.53 6.48
C GLN A 86 -22.76 7.22 7.22
N ASN A 87 -23.45 7.03 8.35
CA ASN A 87 -23.55 5.72 9.00
C ASN A 87 -24.57 4.90 8.22
N LEU A 88 -24.09 3.98 7.40
CA LEU A 88 -24.94 3.07 6.64
C LEU A 88 -24.75 1.66 7.17
N THR A 89 -25.82 0.87 7.14
CA THR A 89 -25.72 -0.55 7.43
C THR A 89 -25.03 -1.29 6.29
N LEU A 90 -24.41 -2.43 6.59
CA LEU A 90 -23.76 -3.27 5.58
C LEU A 90 -24.72 -3.64 4.44
N GLY A 91 -25.98 -3.96 4.78
CA GLY A 91 -27.03 -4.25 3.80
C GLY A 91 -27.34 -3.05 2.91
N GLU A 92 -27.50 -1.86 3.49
CA GLU A 92 -27.76 -0.63 2.73
C GLU A 92 -26.61 -0.26 1.80
N ILE A 93 -25.36 -0.39 2.25
CA ILE A 93 -24.18 -0.10 1.43
C ILE A 93 -24.15 -1.00 0.19
N LEU A 94 -24.34 -2.31 0.37
CA LEU A 94 -24.32 -3.24 -0.74
C LEU A 94 -25.50 -3.05 -1.68
N ASN A 95 -26.69 -2.82 -1.15
CA ASN A 95 -27.88 -2.55 -1.97
C ASN A 95 -27.71 -1.25 -2.78
N LEU A 96 -27.18 -0.18 -2.18
CA LEU A 96 -26.90 1.07 -2.89
C LEU A 96 -25.80 0.89 -3.95
N ALA A 97 -24.71 0.19 -3.61
CA ALA A 97 -23.63 -0.10 -4.56
C ALA A 97 -24.15 -0.94 -5.75
N SER A 98 -25.01 -1.92 -5.49
CA SER A 98 -25.62 -2.77 -6.49
C SER A 98 -26.58 -2.01 -7.40
N ALA A 99 -27.46 -1.17 -6.83
CA ALA A 99 -28.40 -0.34 -7.58
C ALA A 99 -27.68 0.71 -8.44
N ALA A 100 -26.58 1.29 -7.94
CA ALA A 100 -25.79 2.26 -8.68
C ALA A 100 -25.01 1.63 -9.84
N SER A 101 -24.56 0.38 -9.70
CA SER A 101 -23.74 -0.32 -10.70
C SER A 101 -24.52 -1.27 -11.61
N GLY A 102 -25.79 -1.55 -11.32
CA GLY A 102 -26.60 -2.53 -12.05
C GLY A 102 -26.25 -3.99 -11.74
N TYR A 103 -25.73 -4.24 -10.53
CA TYR A 103 -25.43 -5.58 -10.02
C TYR A 103 -26.59 -6.07 -9.13
N GLU A 104 -26.72 -7.38 -8.98
CA GLU A 104 -27.60 -8.02 -7.99
C GLU A 104 -26.83 -8.29 -6.70
N THR A 105 -27.52 -8.24 -5.55
CA THR A 105 -26.96 -8.58 -4.24
C THR A 105 -27.53 -9.89 -3.72
N ALA A 106 -26.65 -10.78 -3.29
CA ALA A 106 -27.03 -12.00 -2.58
C ALA A 106 -26.36 -12.00 -1.20
N PHE A 107 -27.16 -12.23 -0.17
CA PHE A 107 -26.72 -12.30 1.21
C PHE A 107 -26.88 -13.72 1.72
N ASP A 108 -25.85 -14.26 2.33
CA ASP A 108 -25.95 -15.44 3.18
C ASP A 108 -26.85 -15.12 4.40
N PRO A 109 -27.85 -15.96 4.73
CA PRO A 109 -28.73 -15.74 5.87
C PRO A 109 -28.01 -15.59 7.22
N GLU A 110 -26.76 -16.07 7.34
CA GLU A 110 -25.99 -15.98 8.59
C GLU A 110 -25.28 -14.62 8.79
N ILE A 111 -25.41 -13.69 7.85
CA ILE A 111 -24.74 -12.37 7.92
C ILE A 111 -25.62 -11.34 8.61
N ASP A 112 -25.03 -10.65 9.58
CA ASP A 112 -25.64 -9.48 10.18
C ASP A 112 -25.61 -8.28 9.21
N GLN A 113 -26.73 -8.08 8.52
CA GLN A 113 -26.92 -6.96 7.60
C GLN A 113 -27.07 -5.61 8.33
N SER A 114 -27.40 -5.62 9.63
CA SER A 114 -27.66 -4.43 10.44
C SER A 114 -26.39 -3.79 11.00
N GLN A 115 -25.22 -4.42 10.79
CA GLN A 115 -23.94 -3.88 11.21
C GLN A 115 -23.69 -2.51 10.56
N VAL A 116 -23.53 -1.48 11.39
CA VAL A 116 -23.22 -0.12 10.95
C VAL A 116 -21.75 -0.03 10.54
N VAL A 117 -21.50 0.42 9.31
CA VAL A 117 -20.15 0.61 8.76
C VAL A 117 -20.02 2.03 8.26
N LEU A 118 -18.93 2.69 8.67
CA LEU A 118 -18.62 4.05 8.22
C LEU A 118 -17.52 4.01 7.17
N LEU A 119 -17.87 4.38 5.93
CA LEU A 119 -16.94 4.43 4.81
C LEU A 119 -16.16 5.76 4.86
N ASN A 120 -14.91 5.69 5.33
CA ASN A 120 -14.00 6.84 5.42
C ASN A 120 -13.26 7.18 4.12
N THR A 121 -13.38 6.33 3.09
CA THR A 121 -12.63 6.47 1.84
C THR A 121 -13.54 6.95 0.71
N ALA A 122 -12.94 7.36 -0.42
CA ALA A 122 -13.67 7.57 -1.67
C ALA A 122 -13.62 6.26 -2.47
N PRO A 123 -14.64 5.38 -2.36
CA PRO A 123 -14.65 4.14 -3.12
C PRO A 123 -14.87 4.46 -4.60
N ASN A 124 -13.82 4.36 -5.42
CA ASN A 124 -13.92 4.66 -6.84
C ASN A 124 -14.41 3.44 -7.64
N SER A 125 -14.39 2.25 -7.05
CA SER A 125 -14.82 1.00 -7.67
C SER A 125 -15.59 0.09 -6.71
N LEU A 126 -16.41 -0.82 -7.26
CA LEU A 126 -17.04 -1.89 -6.49
C LEU A 126 -16.04 -2.76 -5.74
N ARG A 127 -14.84 -2.94 -6.32
CA ARG A 127 -13.74 -3.68 -5.71
C ARG A 127 -13.25 -3.01 -4.44
N ASP A 128 -13.08 -1.69 -4.46
CA ASP A 128 -12.61 -0.95 -3.27
C ASP A 128 -13.63 -1.05 -2.13
N ILE A 129 -14.93 -0.99 -2.46
CA ILE A 129 -16.00 -1.23 -1.47
C ILE A 129 -15.92 -2.64 -0.92
N ALA A 130 -15.86 -3.64 -1.79
CA ALA A 130 -15.82 -5.04 -1.36
C ALA A 130 -14.59 -5.34 -0.48
N GLU A 131 -13.42 -4.82 -0.86
CA GLU A 131 -12.19 -4.97 -0.08
C GLU A 131 -12.29 -4.26 1.27
N TYR A 132 -12.78 -3.02 1.30
CA TYR A 132 -12.93 -2.27 2.53
C TYR A 132 -13.91 -2.94 3.49
N LEU A 133 -15.08 -3.30 3.00
CA LEU A 133 -16.11 -3.97 3.81
C LEU A 133 -15.63 -5.34 4.30
N THR A 134 -14.87 -6.10 3.50
CA THR A 134 -14.26 -7.38 3.93
C THR A 134 -13.21 -7.18 5.03
N ARG A 135 -12.55 -6.01 5.07
CA ARG A 135 -11.59 -5.66 6.11
C ARG A 135 -12.28 -5.23 7.41
N VAL A 136 -13.37 -4.49 7.33
CA VAL A 136 -14.03 -3.85 8.49
C VAL A 136 -15.15 -4.71 9.08
N SER A 137 -15.77 -5.58 8.29
CA SER A 137 -16.87 -6.44 8.73
C SER A 137 -16.41 -7.89 8.98
N SER A 138 -17.28 -8.66 9.63
CA SER A 138 -17.17 -10.11 9.75
C SER A 138 -17.64 -10.87 8.50
N ALA A 139 -18.06 -10.16 7.45
CA ALA A 139 -18.47 -10.73 6.17
C ALA A 139 -17.33 -10.66 5.15
N GLN A 140 -17.26 -11.66 4.29
CA GLN A 140 -16.47 -11.64 3.06
C GLN A 140 -17.35 -11.18 1.91
N ILE A 141 -16.89 -10.18 1.17
CA ILE A 141 -17.64 -9.61 0.05
C ILE A 141 -16.90 -9.92 -1.23
N ILE A 142 -17.59 -10.60 -2.14
CA ILE A 142 -17.05 -11.03 -3.42
C ILE A 142 -17.89 -10.40 -4.52
N VAL A 143 -17.20 -9.76 -5.47
CA VAL A 143 -17.82 -9.21 -6.67
C VAL A 143 -17.53 -10.17 -7.81
N TYR A 144 -18.58 -10.61 -8.51
CA TYR A 144 -18.52 -11.43 -9.71
C TYR A 144 -18.92 -10.56 -10.92
N PRO A 145 -17.95 -9.97 -11.65
CA PRO A 145 -18.23 -9.09 -12.77
C PRO A 145 -18.99 -9.78 -13.91
N GLU A 146 -18.67 -11.05 -14.20
CA GLU A 146 -19.30 -11.80 -15.30
C GLU A 146 -20.79 -12.10 -15.04
N ALA A 147 -21.15 -12.35 -13.78
CA ALA A 147 -22.52 -12.65 -13.38
C ALA A 147 -23.30 -11.41 -12.93
N ARG A 148 -22.67 -10.22 -12.89
CA ARG A 148 -23.20 -9.00 -12.28
C ARG A 148 -23.75 -9.25 -10.87
N LEU A 149 -23.02 -10.02 -10.07
CA LEU A 149 -23.45 -10.45 -8.74
C LEU A 149 -22.46 -9.98 -7.67
N ILE A 150 -22.98 -9.45 -6.56
CA ILE A 150 -22.23 -9.15 -5.35
C ILE A 150 -22.74 -10.10 -4.27
N THR A 151 -21.85 -10.94 -3.74
CA THR A 151 -22.20 -11.88 -2.67
C THR A 151 -21.53 -11.47 -1.36
N ALA A 152 -22.31 -11.43 -0.29
CA ALA A 152 -21.79 -11.39 1.06
C ALA A 152 -21.87 -12.81 1.66
N THR A 153 -20.74 -13.37 2.09
CA THR A 153 -20.64 -14.68 2.76
C THR A 153 -19.99 -14.52 4.14
N GLN A 154 -20.16 -15.49 5.03
CA GLN A 154 -19.45 -15.49 6.30
C GLN A 154 -17.92 -15.57 6.05
N LYS A 155 -17.15 -14.76 6.77
CA LYS A 155 -15.69 -14.83 6.69
C LYS A 155 -15.20 -16.09 7.40
N VAL A 156 -14.75 -17.08 6.63
CA VAL A 156 -14.12 -18.28 7.19
C VAL A 156 -12.79 -17.88 7.82
N PRO A 157 -12.57 -18.10 9.13
CA PRO A 157 -11.30 -17.81 9.75
C PRO A 157 -10.24 -18.77 9.18
N THR A 158 -9.28 -18.25 8.42
CA THR A 158 -8.04 -18.95 8.08
C THR A 158 -7.14 -19.01 9.32
N ASN A 159 -7.56 -19.73 10.35
CA ASN A 159 -6.69 -20.22 11.40
C ASN A 159 -6.37 -21.68 11.06
N GLY A 160 -5.23 -21.88 10.42
CA GLY A 160 -4.52 -23.16 10.37
C GLY A 160 -3.44 -23.16 11.44
#